data_AF-A0A7C3TFV9-F1
#
_entry.id   AF-A0A7C3TFV9-F1
#
_cell.length_a   1.000
_cell.length_b   1.000
_cell.length_c   1.000
_cell.angle_alpha   90.00
_cell.angle_beta   90.00
_cell.angle_gamma   90.00
#
_symmetry.space_group_name_H-M   'P 1'
#
loop_
_entity.id
_entity.type
_entity.pdbx_description
1 polymer ?
#
loop_
_entity_poly.entity_id
_entity_poly.type
_entity_poly.pdbx_seq_one_letter_code
_entity_poly.pdbx_strand_id
1 'polypeptide(L)' 'MSFIFLSKDEYKRLVETVKKLDMIIREAVKEAILKWTEEKSGIEPADPIFNLTPISYEDEEASTKVDETLYK' A
#
# COMPACT_ATOMS: atom_id res chain seq x y z
N MET A 1 8.00 -11.38 -2.16
CA MET A 1 7.44 -11.35 -3.53
C MET A 1 6.07 -12.01 -3.45
N SER A 2 4.99 -11.24 -3.64
CA SER A 2 3.62 -11.75 -3.49
C SER A 2 3.06 -12.12 -4.87
N PHE A 3 2.53 -13.33 -5.01
CA PHE A 3 1.90 -13.81 -6.24
C PHE A 3 0.38 -13.73 -6.14
N ILE A 4 -0.29 -13.31 -7.21
CA ILE A 4 -1.75 -13.25 -7.28
C ILE A 4 -2.24 -14.50 -8.03
N PHE A 5 -3.05 -15.30 -7.36
CA PHE A 5 -3.70 -16.46 -7.94
C PHE A 5 -5.16 -16.14 -8.20
N LEU A 6 -5.57 -16.21 -9.46
CA LEU A 6 -6.96 -16.08 -9.87
C LEU A 6 -7.50 -17.47 -10.26
N SER A 7 -8.72 -17.78 -9.82
CA SER A 7 -9.45 -18.91 -10.36
C SER A 7 -9.76 -18.70 -11.85
N LYS A 8 -10.11 -19.79 -12.56
CA LYS A 8 -10.46 -19.70 -13.99
C LYS A 8 -11.61 -18.73 -14.26
N ASP A 9 -12.61 -18.71 -13.39
CA ASP A 9 -13.79 -17.84 -13.56
C ASP A 9 -13.45 -16.37 -13.31
N GLU A 10 -12.62 -16.07 -12.31
CA GLU A 10 -12.12 -14.72 -12.05
C GLU A 10 -11.25 -14.21 -13.19
N TYR A 11 -10.35 -15.05 -13.71
CA TYR A 11 -9.53 -14.69 -14.86
C TYR A 11 -10.41 -14.44 -16.11
N LYS A 12 -11.43 -15.26 -16.35
CA LYS A 12 -12.34 -15.06 -17.49
C LYS A 12 -13.06 -13.70 -17.40
N ARG A 13 -13.59 -13.36 -16.22
CA ARG A 13 -14.27 -12.06 -16.00
C ARG A 13 -13.31 -10.88 -16.17
N LEU A 14 -12.07 -11.02 -15.70
CA LEU A 14 -11.02 -10.02 -15.93
C LEU A 14 -10.78 -9.81 -17.43
N VAL A 15 -10.57 -10.88 -18.19
CA VAL A 15 -10.33 -10.80 -19.64
C VAL A 15 -11.51 -10.15 -20.37
N GLU A 16 -12.75 -10.52 -20.04
CA GLU A 16 -13.95 -9.91 -20.64
C GLU A 16 -14.04 -8.41 -20.35
N THR A 17 -13.68 -7.99 -19.14
CA THR A 17 -13.70 -6.58 -18.73
C THR A 17 -12.59 -5.80 -19.42
N VAL A 18 -11.37 -6.33 -19.43
CA VAL A 18 -10.20 -5.72 -20.07
C VAL A 18 -10.41 -5.55 -21.57
N LYS A 19 -11.05 -6.52 -22.24
CA LYS A 19 -11.42 -6.41 -23.66
C LYS A 19 -12.40 -5.28 -23.93
N LYS A 20 -13.37 -5.03 -23.04
CA LYS A 20 -14.33 -3.92 -23.19
C LYS A 20 -13.67 -2.56 -23.00
N LEU A 21 -12.61 -2.50 -22.20
CA LEU A 21 -11.87 -1.28 -21.88
C LEU A 21 -10.71 -1.01 -22.85
N ASP A 22 -10.45 -1.90 -23.81
CA ASP A 22 -9.31 -1.86 -24.72
C ASP A 22 -7.96 -1.70 -24.00
N MET A 23 -7.82 -2.38 -22.86
CA MET A 23 -6.62 -2.32 -22.02
C MET A 23 -5.76 -3.58 -22.16
N ILE A 24 -4.50 -3.48 -21.74
CA ILE A 24 -3.63 -4.65 -21.56
C ILE A 24 -3.91 -5.26 -20.18
N ILE A 25 -4.08 -6.59 -20.10
CA ILE A 25 -4.42 -7.32 -18.85
C ILE A 25 -3.47 -6.95 -17.70
N ARG A 26 -2.17 -6.86 -17.98
CA ARG A 26 -1.15 -6.50 -16.98
C ARG A 26 -1.39 -5.12 -16.38
N GLU A 27 -1.70 -4.12 -17.19
CA GLU A 27 -1.95 -2.75 -16.72
C GLU A 27 -3.27 -2.68 -15.94
N ALA A 28 -4.31 -3.36 -16.41
CA ALA A 28 -5.58 -3.43 -15.69
C ALA A 28 -5.44 -4.06 -14.29
N VAL A 29 -4.64 -5.13 -14.16
CA VAL A 29 -4.35 -5.75 -12.86
C VAL A 29 -3.56 -4.79 -11.96
N LYS A 30 -2.56 -4.10 -12.51
CA LYS A 30 -1.76 -3.12 -11.76
C LYS A 30 -2.62 -1.98 -11.24
N GLU A 31 -3.46 -1.38 -12.07
CA GLU A 31 -4.37 -0.31 -11.66
C GLU A 31 -5.38 -0.78 -10.62
N ALA A 32 -5.95 -1.98 -10.78
CA ALA A 32 -6.88 -2.55 -9.82
C ALA A 32 -6.23 -2.75 -8.44
N ILE A 33 -4.98 -3.23 -8.40
CA ILE A 33 -4.23 -3.38 -7.14
C ILE A 33 -3.95 -2.02 -6.51
N LEU A 34 -3.46 -1.05 -7.30
CA LEU A 34 -3.15 0.29 -6.79
C LEU A 34 -4.39 0.94 -6.17
N LYS A 35 -5.50 0.92 -6.91
CA LYS A 35 -6.77 1.46 -6.45
C LYS A 35 -7.29 0.73 -5.20
N TRP A 36 -7.20 -0.60 -5.18
CA TRP A 36 -7.56 -1.38 -4.00
C TRP A 36 -6.68 -1.03 -2.79
N THR A 37 -5.37 -0.84 -2.99
CA THR A 37 -4.43 -0.45 -1.93
C THR A 37 -4.72 0.95 -1.40
N GLU A 38 -5.05 1.90 -2.27
CA GLU A 38 -5.51 3.24 -1.86
C GLU A 38 -6.80 3.15 -1.04
N GLU A 39 -7.80 2.41 -1.52
CA GLU A 39 -9.10 2.24 -0.85
C GLU A 39 -9.00 1.46 0.47
N LYS A 40 -8.11 0.46 0.56
CA LYS A 40 -7.97 -0.41 1.74
C LYS A 40 -6.99 0.07 2.79
N SER A 41 -5.91 0.75 2.38
CA SER A 41 -4.94 1.20 3.36
C SER A 41 -5.55 2.26 4.26
N GLY A 42 -6.53 3.05 3.76
CA GLY A 42 -7.03 4.23 4.48
C GLY A 42 -5.91 5.23 4.81
N ILE A 43 -4.72 5.02 4.25
CA ILE A 43 -3.54 5.83 4.45
C ILE A 43 -3.57 6.85 3.32
N GLU A 44 -3.90 8.09 3.67
CA GLU A 44 -3.66 9.22 2.80
C GLU A 44 -2.14 9.28 2.57
N PRO A 45 -1.63 9.10 1.34
CA PRO A 45 -0.18 9.09 1.10
C PRO A 45 0.47 10.45 1.43
N ALA A 46 -0.34 11.51 1.40
CA ALA A 46 0.02 12.86 1.78
C ALA A 46 -0.11 13.12 3.30
N ASP A 47 -0.50 12.12 4.10
CA ASP A 47 -0.63 12.31 5.54
C ASP A 47 0.72 12.72 6.14
N PRO A 48 0.79 13.87 6.86
CA PRO A 48 2.00 14.33 7.51
C PRO A 48 2.62 13.31 8.47
N ILE A 49 1.86 12.36 9.02
CA ILE A 49 2.37 11.33 9.93
C ILE A 49 3.35 10.36 9.25
N PHE A 50 3.19 10.12 7.95
CA PHE A 50 4.07 9.24 7.17
C PHE A 50 5.17 10.01 6.41
N ASN A 51 5.08 11.34 6.39
CA ASN A 51 6.08 12.24 5.79
C ASN A 51 6.90 12.99 6.85
N LEU A 52 6.95 12.47 8.09
CA LEU A 52 7.79 13.03 9.13
C LEU A 52 9.26 12.92 8.70
N THR A 53 9.92 14.07 8.57
CA THR A 53 11.38 14.11 8.48
C THR A 53 11.94 13.56 9.79
N PRO A 54 12.70 12.46 9.76
CA PRO A 54 13.28 11.91 10.97
C PRO A 54 14.14 12.99 11.62
N ILE A 55 13.79 13.36 12.84
CA ILE A 55 14.61 14.23 13.67
C ILE A 55 15.78 13.35 14.10
N SER A 56 16.96 13.57 13.50
CA SER A 56 18.17 12.90 13.94
C SER A 56 18.52 13.48 15.31
N TYR A 57 18.37 12.68 16.36
CA TYR A 57 18.81 13.05 17.71
C TYR A 57 20.34 12.90 17.89
N GLU A 58 21.08 12.63 16.81
CA GLU A 58 22.52 12.27 16.80
C GLU A 58 22.87 11.08 17.72
N ASP A 59 21.85 10.35 18.19
CA ASP A 59 21.93 9.21 19.08
C ASP A 59 21.37 7.99 18.35
N GLU A 60 22.25 7.07 17.97
CA GLU A 60 21.91 5.85 17.21
C GLU A 60 20.97 4.92 18.00
N GLU A 61 20.91 5.05 19.33
CA GLU A 61 20.05 4.26 20.22
C GLU A 61 18.76 5.00 20.60
N ALA A 62 18.49 6.18 20.03
CA ALA A 62 17.28 6.95 20.32
C ALA A 62 15.99 6.14 20.06
N SER A 63 16.01 5.24 19.08
CA SER A 63 14.86 4.36 18.78
C SER A 63 14.64 3.27 19.83
N THR A 64 15.62 2.98 20.69
CA THR A 64 15.59 1.89 21.67
C THR A 64 15.23 2.37 23.08
N LYS A 65 15.31 3.69 23.32
CA LYS A 65 14.95 4.30 24.59
C LYS A 65 13.42 4.44 24.67
N VAL A 66 12.83 3.74 25.63
CA VAL A 66 11.41 3.91 25.97
C VAL A 66 11.26 5.24 26.70
N ASP A 67 10.40 6.13 26.21
CA ASP A 67 10.05 7.35 26.94
C ASP A 67 9.47 6.95 28.31
N GLU A 68 10.18 7.28 29.38
CA GLU A 68 9.70 7.06 30.73
C GLU A 68 8.46 7.95 30.93
N THR A 69 7.28 7.33 30.96
CA THR A 69 6.04 8.02 31.28
C THR A 69 6.09 8.44 32.75
N LEU A 70 6.46 9.69 33.00
CA LEU A 70 6.36 10.31 34.32
C LEU A 70 4.88 10.51 34.66
N TYR A 71 4.27 9.52 35.32
CA TYR A 71 3.03 9.74 36.05
C TYR A 71 3.36 10.61 37.28
N LYS A 72 2.81 11.84 37.30
CA LYS A 72 2.73 12.66 38.51
C LYS A 72 1.42 12.39 39.24
#